data_AF-A0A2S4MDF2-F1
#
_entry.id   AF-A0A2S4MDF2-F1
#
_cell.length_a   1.000
_cell.length_b   1.000
_cell.length_c   1.000
_cell.angle_alpha   90.00
_cell.angle_beta   90.00
_cell.angle_gamma   90.00
#
_symmetry.space_group_name_H-M   'P 1'
#
loop_
_entity.id
_entity.type
_entity.pdbx_description
1 polymer ?
#
loop_
_entity_poly.entity_id
_entity_poly.type
_entity_poly.pdbx_seq_one_letter_code
_entity_poly.pdbx_strand_id
1 'polypeptide(L)'
;MTNPPVLTQTPLVEQWHAGGFLVSEARGHRARDIGTIGGATKVYPGTVLGLQTGGVAAAWPGNPAQENNNTGNGTIALASPPIVAGAQLGVYTLTATSATNFAVTDPYGNLIGNATAAASSPPAFSNQIALSITIGSTPFVAGDEFSVEVEAIAGAYVPLNPTASDGSQTAVGIAFGFTDATLNDVPGTVVTRECEVNGSELLWPSGATAAQIAAATAQLTALGIITR
;
A
#
# COMPACT_ATOMS: atom_id res chain seq x y z
N MET A 1 51.14 22.33 -35.61
CA MET A 1 50.46 21.18 -35.00
C MET A 1 49.04 21.17 -35.54
N THR A 2 48.71 20.21 -36.39
CA THR A 2 47.35 20.06 -36.95
C THR A 2 46.42 19.53 -35.86
N ASN A 3 45.26 20.16 -35.70
CA ASN A 3 44.26 19.73 -34.72
C ASN A 3 43.86 18.26 -34.98
N PRO A 4 43.67 17.42 -33.94
CA PRO A 4 43.24 16.05 -34.14
C PRO A 4 41.88 16.00 -34.88
N PRO A 5 41.65 14.97 -35.70
CA PRO A 5 40.41 14.85 -36.46
C PRO A 5 39.20 14.75 -35.51
N VAL A 6 38.11 15.44 -35.87
CA VAL A 6 36.84 15.32 -35.15
C VAL A 6 36.24 13.96 -35.48
N LEU A 7 36.32 13.03 -34.53
CA LEU A 7 35.68 11.72 -34.65
C LEU A 7 34.19 11.88 -34.32
N THR A 8 33.34 11.80 -35.33
CA THR A 8 31.88 11.73 -35.13
C THR A 8 31.50 10.29 -34.80
N GLN A 9 31.24 10.01 -33.52
CA GLN A 9 30.69 8.74 -33.07
C GLN A 9 29.21 8.93 -32.76
N THR A 10 28.34 8.09 -33.34
CA THR A 10 26.95 8.01 -32.90
C THR A 10 26.93 7.51 -31.46
N PRO A 11 26.29 8.22 -30.52
CA PRO A 11 26.26 7.79 -29.13
C PRO A 11 25.56 6.44 -29.02
N LEU A 12 26.18 5.50 -28.30
CA LEU A 12 25.51 4.28 -27.88
C LEU A 12 24.44 4.67 -26.86
N VAL A 13 23.17 4.40 -27.17
CA VAL A 13 22.07 4.52 -26.22
C VAL A 13 21.82 3.14 -25.66
N GLU A 14 22.30 2.87 -24.46
CA GLU A 14 21.98 1.63 -23.75
C GLU A 14 20.52 1.65 -23.28
N GLN A 15 19.86 0.51 -23.43
CA GLN A 15 18.52 0.32 -22.88
C GLN A 15 18.63 -0.09 -21.41
N TRP A 16 17.53 0.07 -20.69
CA TRP A 16 17.44 -0.32 -19.29
C TRP A 16 17.40 -1.84 -19.21
N HIS A 17 18.44 -2.43 -18.62
CA HIS A 17 18.56 -3.87 -18.48
C HIS A 17 18.34 -4.32 -17.04
N ALA A 18 17.86 -5.55 -16.86
CA ALA A 18 17.65 -6.10 -15.53
C ALA A 18 18.97 -6.13 -14.76
N GLY A 19 18.98 -5.49 -13.59
CA GLY A 19 20.17 -5.35 -12.75
C GLY A 19 21.25 -4.39 -13.27
N GLY A 20 21.01 -3.58 -14.30
CA GLY A 20 22.01 -2.62 -14.81
C GLY A 20 22.54 -1.67 -13.73
N PHE A 21 21.66 -1.27 -12.81
CA PHE A 21 21.97 -0.41 -11.67
C PHE A 21 22.81 -1.06 -10.56
N LEU A 22 23.05 -2.38 -10.60
CA LEU A 22 23.81 -3.07 -9.55
C LEU A 22 25.31 -2.89 -9.76
N VAL A 23 25.98 -2.38 -8.74
CA VAL A 23 27.45 -2.29 -8.66
C VAL A 23 28.02 -3.56 -8.05
N SER A 24 27.41 -4.05 -6.97
CA SER A 24 27.76 -5.34 -6.36
C SER A 24 26.59 -5.92 -5.57
N GLU A 25 26.56 -7.24 -5.39
CA GLU A 25 25.56 -7.91 -4.55
C GLU A 25 26.20 -9.00 -3.68
N ALA A 26 25.59 -9.27 -2.53
CA ALA A 26 26.00 -10.36 -1.67
C ALA A 26 25.88 -11.73 -2.36
N ARG A 27 26.80 -12.65 -1.99
CA ARG A 27 26.83 -14.01 -2.56
C ARG A 27 25.50 -14.76 -2.35
N GLY A 28 25.10 -15.51 -3.38
CA GLY A 28 23.91 -16.37 -3.37
C GLY A 28 22.62 -15.60 -3.62
N HIS A 29 21.51 -16.10 -3.08
CA HIS A 29 20.18 -15.48 -3.19
C HIS A 29 19.86 -14.55 -2.02
N ARG A 30 20.88 -13.89 -1.46
CA ARG A 30 20.69 -13.04 -0.27
C ARG A 30 20.25 -11.63 -0.59
N ALA A 31 20.59 -11.09 -1.76
CA ALA A 31 20.27 -9.71 -2.10
C ALA A 31 18.89 -9.54 -2.76
N ARG A 32 18.31 -10.63 -3.27
CA ARG A 32 17.10 -10.61 -4.09
C ARG A 32 16.06 -11.59 -3.57
N ASP A 33 14.83 -11.14 -3.52
CA ASP A 33 13.67 -11.98 -3.23
C ASP A 33 12.64 -11.88 -4.37
N ILE A 34 11.74 -12.86 -4.43
CA ILE A 34 10.55 -12.77 -5.27
C ILE A 34 9.48 -12.04 -4.46
N GLY A 35 8.92 -10.98 -5.04
CA GLY A 35 7.85 -10.19 -4.46
C GLY A 35 6.67 -10.06 -5.41
N THR A 36 5.48 -9.81 -4.88
CA THR A 36 4.32 -9.43 -5.69
C THR A 36 4.47 -7.97 -6.09
N ILE A 37 4.48 -7.67 -7.39
CA ILE A 37 4.37 -6.31 -7.90
C ILE A 37 2.89 -5.97 -8.05
N GLY A 38 2.47 -4.86 -7.42
CA GLY A 38 1.08 -4.42 -7.42
C GLY A 38 0.59 -4.02 -8.81
N GLY A 39 -0.70 -4.22 -9.05
CA GLY A 39 -1.35 -4.01 -10.34
C GLY A 39 -1.37 -2.55 -10.83
N ALA A 40 -1.90 -2.35 -12.04
CA ALA A 40 -2.08 -1.05 -12.70
C ALA A 40 -0.78 -0.25 -12.97
N THR A 41 0.39 -0.91 -12.93
CA THR A 41 1.68 -0.25 -13.21
C THR A 41 2.61 -1.10 -14.07
N LYS A 42 3.55 -0.42 -14.73
CA LYS A 42 4.73 -1.03 -15.35
C LYS A 42 5.96 -0.60 -14.57
N VAL A 43 6.69 -1.55 -14.05
CA VAL A 43 7.87 -1.29 -13.22
C VAL A 43 9.11 -1.60 -14.04
N TYR A 44 9.98 -0.60 -14.21
CA TYR A 44 11.26 -0.75 -14.93
C TYR A 44 12.39 -1.12 -13.95
N PRO A 45 13.48 -1.76 -14.43
CA PRO A 45 14.68 -1.98 -13.62
C PRO A 45 15.17 -0.67 -12.99
N GLY A 46 15.61 -0.72 -11.72
CA GLY A 46 16.09 0.48 -11.01
C GLY A 46 14.99 1.32 -10.36
N THR A 47 13.71 1.01 -10.58
CA THR A 47 12.59 1.66 -9.87
C THR A 47 12.69 1.42 -8.37
N VAL A 48 12.73 2.50 -7.59
CA VAL A 48 12.65 2.43 -6.13
C VAL A 48 11.22 2.07 -5.74
N LEU A 49 11.07 1.02 -4.95
CA LEU A 49 9.77 0.44 -4.58
C LEU A 49 9.45 0.72 -3.12
N GLY A 50 8.18 1.03 -2.87
CA GLY A 50 7.56 0.92 -1.56
C GLY A 50 6.79 -0.39 -1.43
N LEU A 51 6.53 -0.82 -0.19
CA LEU A 51 5.64 -1.96 0.06
C LEU A 51 4.28 -1.40 0.42
N GLN A 52 3.35 -1.46 -0.53
CA GLN A 52 1.96 -1.15 -0.22
C GLN A 52 1.43 -2.23 0.70
N THR A 53 1.29 -1.88 1.96
CA THR A 53 0.62 -2.69 2.97
C THR A 53 -0.86 -2.33 2.91
N GLY A 54 -1.61 -3.13 2.18
CA GLY A 54 -3.06 -3.11 2.27
C GLY A 54 -3.53 -3.99 3.42
N GLY A 55 -4.65 -3.61 4.01
CA GLY A 55 -5.60 -4.62 4.44
C GLY A 55 -6.76 -4.69 3.47
N VAL A 56 -7.38 -5.86 3.31
CA VAL A 56 -8.75 -5.87 2.79
C VAL A 56 -9.63 -5.62 4.00
N ALA A 57 -10.45 -4.58 3.92
CA ALA A 57 -11.58 -4.45 4.81
C ALA A 57 -12.76 -5.17 4.15
N ALA A 58 -13.35 -6.14 4.84
CA ALA A 58 -14.58 -6.79 4.43
C ALA A 58 -15.62 -6.56 5.51
N ALA A 59 -16.77 -5.99 5.13
CA ALA A 59 -17.85 -5.71 6.07
C ALA A 59 -18.89 -6.84 6.02
N TRP A 60 -19.30 -7.30 7.20
CA TRP A 60 -20.27 -8.37 7.38
C TRP A 60 -21.40 -7.90 8.31
N PRO A 61 -22.67 -8.26 8.04
CA PRO A 61 -23.74 -8.11 9.01
C PRO A 61 -23.53 -9.08 10.18
N GLY A 62 -23.57 -8.55 11.40
CA GLY A 62 -23.34 -9.32 12.62
C GLY A 62 -21.86 -9.54 12.96
N ASN A 63 -21.63 -10.36 13.98
CA ASN A 63 -20.32 -10.84 14.39
C ASN A 63 -19.92 -12.07 13.56
N PRO A 64 -18.68 -12.20 13.05
CA PRO A 64 -18.24 -13.40 12.33
C PRO A 64 -18.43 -14.71 13.13
N ALA A 65 -18.45 -14.62 14.45
CA ALA A 65 -18.64 -15.74 15.38
C ALA A 65 -20.11 -15.98 15.80
N GLN A 66 -21.09 -15.21 15.31
CA GLN A 66 -22.50 -15.36 15.67
C GLN A 66 -23.42 -15.33 14.43
N GLU A 67 -24.53 -16.06 14.48
CA GLU A 67 -25.60 -15.92 13.47
C GLU A 67 -26.16 -14.50 13.50
N ASN A 68 -26.48 -13.91 12.34
CA ASN A 68 -27.08 -12.58 12.30
C ASN A 68 -28.42 -12.62 13.06
N ASN A 69 -28.51 -11.83 14.12
CA ASN A 69 -29.71 -11.66 14.93
C ASN A 69 -30.13 -10.18 15.01
N ASN A 70 -29.57 -9.35 14.13
CA ASN A 70 -29.87 -7.93 14.08
C ASN A 70 -31.35 -7.72 13.74
N THR A 71 -31.98 -6.77 14.41
CA THR A 71 -33.36 -6.36 14.09
C THR A 71 -33.39 -5.46 12.86
N GLY A 72 -32.45 -4.52 12.76
CA GLY A 72 -32.37 -3.61 11.63
C GLY A 72 -31.83 -4.27 10.37
N ASN A 73 -32.33 -3.83 9.21
CA ASN A 73 -31.94 -4.36 7.89
C ASN A 73 -31.18 -3.34 7.04
N GLY A 74 -30.51 -2.38 7.69
CA GLY A 74 -29.64 -1.44 7.00
C GLY A 74 -28.35 -2.10 6.52
N THR A 75 -27.58 -1.35 5.73
CA THR A 75 -26.37 -1.84 5.08
C THR A 75 -25.16 -0.99 5.44
N ILE A 76 -23.98 -1.59 5.30
CA ILE A 76 -22.69 -0.93 5.47
C ILE A 76 -21.99 -0.90 4.10
N ALA A 77 -21.41 0.25 3.77
CA ALA A 77 -20.63 0.44 2.56
C ALA A 77 -19.26 0.99 2.94
N LEU A 78 -18.21 0.24 2.61
CA LEU A 78 -16.82 0.68 2.80
C LEU A 78 -16.47 1.78 1.80
N ALA A 79 -15.64 2.73 2.25
CA ALA A 79 -15.11 3.77 1.39
C ALA A 79 -14.00 3.23 0.47
N SER A 80 -13.56 4.03 -0.49
CA SER A 80 -12.37 3.77 -1.29
C SER A 80 -11.38 4.93 -1.09
N PRO A 81 -10.23 4.72 -0.41
CA PRO A 81 -9.79 3.48 0.24
C PRO A 81 -10.55 3.18 1.55
N PRO A 82 -10.74 1.90 1.92
CA PRO A 82 -11.50 1.53 3.12
C PRO A 82 -10.68 1.60 4.42
N ILE A 83 -9.36 1.66 4.29
CA ILE A 83 -8.39 1.71 5.39
C ILE A 83 -7.72 3.07 5.35
N VAL A 84 -7.62 3.72 6.52
CA VAL A 84 -6.98 5.02 6.70
C VAL A 84 -5.89 4.94 7.75
N ALA A 85 -5.17 6.04 7.96
CA ALA A 85 -4.04 6.09 8.89
C ALA A 85 -4.41 5.59 10.30
N GLY A 86 -3.54 4.77 10.88
CA GLY A 86 -3.72 4.20 12.22
C GLY A 86 -4.55 2.92 12.28
N ALA A 87 -4.93 2.34 11.14
CA ALA A 87 -5.60 1.05 11.09
C ALA A 87 -4.78 -0.08 11.69
N GLN A 88 -5.49 -1.02 12.28
CA GLN A 88 -4.98 -2.20 12.96
C GLN A 88 -5.55 -3.43 12.28
N LEU A 89 -4.81 -4.54 12.34
CA LEU A 89 -5.28 -5.81 11.83
C LEU A 89 -6.26 -6.45 12.81
N GLY A 90 -7.28 -7.11 12.29
CA GLY A 90 -8.30 -7.81 13.05
C GLY A 90 -9.70 -7.24 12.79
N VAL A 91 -10.64 -7.63 13.66
CA VAL A 91 -12.06 -7.31 13.49
C VAL A 91 -12.41 -6.02 14.23
N TYR A 92 -12.86 -5.03 13.48
CA TYR A 92 -13.54 -3.85 14.03
C TYR A 92 -15.01 -4.16 14.23
N THR A 93 -15.58 -3.72 15.35
CA THR A 93 -17.00 -3.90 15.66
C THR A 93 -17.73 -2.57 15.66
N LEU A 94 -18.90 -2.55 15.04
CA LEU A 94 -19.82 -1.42 15.02
C LEU A 94 -21.11 -1.84 15.72
N THR A 95 -21.28 -1.44 16.97
CA THR A 95 -22.46 -1.82 17.77
C THR A 95 -23.43 -0.65 17.84
N ALA A 96 -24.68 -0.86 17.44
CA ALA A 96 -25.74 0.13 17.52
C ALA A 96 -25.98 0.51 18.99
N THR A 97 -25.90 1.81 19.30
CA THR A 97 -26.32 2.39 20.58
C THR A 97 -27.74 2.97 20.49
N SER A 98 -28.19 3.29 19.27
CA SER A 98 -29.55 3.71 18.95
C SER A 98 -29.87 3.31 17.50
N ALA A 99 -31.09 3.61 17.03
CA ALA A 99 -31.51 3.31 15.67
C ALA A 99 -30.65 3.95 14.55
N THR A 100 -29.83 4.94 14.89
CA THR A 100 -29.01 5.69 13.94
C THR A 100 -27.57 5.91 14.39
N ASN A 101 -27.17 5.44 15.57
CA ASN A 101 -25.81 5.65 16.08
C ASN A 101 -25.15 4.32 16.39
N PHE A 102 -23.89 4.19 15.97
CA PHE A 102 -23.06 3.01 16.15
C PHE A 102 -21.76 3.40 16.82
N ALA A 103 -21.42 2.74 17.92
CA ALA A 103 -20.10 2.82 18.53
C ALA A 103 -19.14 1.95 17.71
N VAL A 104 -18.04 2.53 17.23
CA VAL A 104 -17.02 1.83 16.45
C VAL A 104 -15.84 1.52 17.37
N THR A 105 -15.50 0.24 17.49
CA THR A 105 -14.45 -0.26 18.38
C THR A 105 -13.35 -0.94 17.56
N ASP A 106 -12.10 -0.69 17.91
CA ASP A 106 -10.93 -1.33 17.28
C ASP A 106 -10.76 -2.81 17.70
N PRO A 107 -9.90 -3.58 17.01
CA PRO A 107 -9.63 -4.98 17.34
C PRO A 107 -9.07 -5.22 18.75
N TYR A 108 -8.56 -4.18 19.43
CA TYR A 108 -8.07 -4.27 20.81
C TYR A 108 -9.11 -3.81 21.84
N GLY A 109 -10.34 -3.50 21.41
CA GLY A 109 -11.44 -3.11 22.29
C GLY A 109 -11.50 -1.62 22.63
N ASN A 110 -10.73 -0.76 21.97
CA ASN A 110 -10.81 0.69 22.18
C ASN A 110 -11.88 1.33 21.32
N LEU A 111 -12.69 2.22 21.90
CA LEU A 111 -13.64 3.03 21.14
C LEU A 111 -12.89 4.07 20.30
N ILE A 112 -13.06 4.01 18.98
CA ILE A 112 -12.42 4.93 18.02
C ILE A 112 -13.37 6.02 17.52
N GLY A 113 -14.65 5.92 17.84
CA GLY A 113 -15.64 6.98 17.58
C GLY A 113 -17.04 6.44 17.34
N ASN A 114 -17.90 7.30 16.80
CA ASN A 114 -19.30 6.98 16.55
C ASN A 114 -19.61 7.19 15.06
N ALA A 115 -20.17 6.17 14.41
CA ALA A 115 -20.72 6.27 13.08
C ALA A 115 -22.23 6.56 13.16
N THR A 116 -22.73 7.35 12.21
CA THR A 116 -24.16 7.71 12.13
C THR A 116 -24.76 7.10 10.88
N ALA A 117 -25.87 6.38 11.03
CA ALA A 117 -26.64 5.84 9.93
C ALA A 117 -27.71 6.84 9.46
N ALA A 118 -27.95 6.91 8.15
CA ALA A 118 -29.02 7.72 7.58
C ALA A 118 -29.67 7.04 6.36
N ALA A 119 -30.88 7.47 5.99
CA ALA A 119 -31.59 6.91 4.83
C ALA A 119 -31.01 7.40 3.49
N SER A 120 -30.58 8.66 3.46
CA SER A 120 -30.02 9.32 2.28
C SER A 120 -28.72 10.00 2.64
N SER A 121 -27.73 9.87 1.75
CA SER A 121 -26.38 10.44 1.92
C SER A 121 -25.81 10.19 3.32
N PRO A 122 -25.63 8.91 3.72
CA PRO A 122 -25.16 8.58 5.06
C PRO A 122 -23.82 9.25 5.37
N PRO A 123 -23.68 9.88 6.55
CA PRO A 123 -22.41 10.47 6.97
C PRO A 123 -21.27 9.44 6.91
N ALA A 124 -20.14 9.86 6.34
CA ALA A 124 -18.95 9.01 6.31
C ALA A 124 -18.28 9.01 7.69
N PHE A 125 -18.04 7.83 8.22
CA PHE A 125 -17.10 7.62 9.32
C PHE A 125 -15.70 7.43 8.72
N SER A 126 -14.68 8.06 9.32
CA SER A 126 -13.28 7.92 8.91
C SER A 126 -12.36 8.10 10.10
N ASN A 127 -11.97 6.98 10.70
CA ASN A 127 -10.91 6.89 11.69
C ASN A 127 -10.47 5.43 11.74
N GLN A 128 -9.20 5.14 11.41
CA GLN A 128 -8.66 3.79 11.16
C GLN A 128 -9.33 3.03 9.98
N ILE A 129 -10.65 2.91 9.98
CA ILE A 129 -11.47 2.41 8.86
C ILE A 129 -12.38 3.53 8.34
N ALA A 130 -12.75 3.45 7.07
CA ALA A 130 -13.64 4.41 6.41
C ALA A 130 -14.87 3.72 5.80
N LEU A 131 -16.07 4.18 6.17
CA LEU A 131 -17.34 3.54 5.81
C LEU A 131 -18.54 4.48 5.97
N SER A 132 -19.69 4.05 5.48
CA SER A 132 -20.99 4.67 5.71
C SER A 132 -22.06 3.61 6.01
N ILE A 133 -23.09 3.98 6.77
CA ILE A 133 -24.16 3.07 7.17
C ILE A 133 -25.49 3.62 6.66
N THR A 134 -26.21 2.84 5.87
CA THR A 134 -27.56 3.18 5.40
C THR A 134 -28.58 2.52 6.31
N ILE A 135 -29.65 3.24 6.69
CA ILE A 135 -30.78 2.60 7.36
C ILE A 135 -31.66 1.88 6.33
N GLY A 136 -32.12 0.68 6.68
CA GLY A 136 -33.10 -0.05 5.89
C GLY A 136 -34.54 0.30 6.27
N SER A 137 -35.50 -0.48 5.79
CA SER A 137 -36.92 -0.32 6.12
C SER A 137 -37.28 -0.68 7.56
N THR A 138 -36.48 -1.52 8.21
CA THR A 138 -36.60 -1.90 9.62
C THR A 138 -35.51 -1.15 10.39
N PRO A 139 -35.87 -0.30 11.37
CA PRO A 139 -34.89 0.44 12.17
C PRO A 139 -33.96 -0.49 12.94
N PHE A 140 -32.71 -0.06 13.12
CA PHE A 140 -31.80 -0.72 14.05
C PHE A 140 -32.27 -0.56 15.49
N VAL A 141 -31.88 -1.49 16.36
CA VAL A 141 -32.04 -1.39 17.81
C VAL A 141 -30.69 -1.46 18.51
N ALA A 142 -30.63 -1.02 19.76
CA ALA A 142 -29.40 -1.12 20.52
C ALA A 142 -28.94 -2.58 20.64
N GLY A 143 -27.67 -2.83 20.30
CA GLY A 143 -27.09 -4.18 20.24
C GLY A 143 -26.99 -4.78 18.83
N ASP A 144 -27.65 -4.22 17.81
CA ASP A 144 -27.40 -4.63 16.42
C ASP A 144 -25.93 -4.36 16.06
N GLU A 145 -25.26 -5.31 15.40
CA GLU A 145 -23.82 -5.22 15.15
C GLU A 145 -23.44 -5.38 13.68
N PHE A 146 -22.43 -4.64 13.23
CA PHE A 146 -21.67 -4.93 12.01
C PHE A 146 -20.22 -5.18 12.37
N SER A 147 -19.59 -6.07 11.61
CA SER A 147 -18.15 -6.31 11.75
C SER A 147 -17.43 -5.92 10.47
N VAL A 148 -16.26 -5.32 10.61
CA VAL A 148 -15.34 -5.06 9.52
C VAL A 148 -14.04 -5.78 9.82
N GLU A 149 -13.79 -6.87 9.10
CA GLU A 149 -12.54 -7.59 9.22
C GLU A 149 -11.48 -6.90 8.37
N VAL A 150 -10.38 -6.54 9.01
CA VAL A 150 -9.19 -5.99 8.36
C VAL A 150 -8.09 -7.04 8.41
N GLU A 151 -7.91 -7.77 7.32
CA GLU A 151 -6.83 -8.73 7.19
C GLU A 151 -5.62 -8.09 6.52
N ALA A 152 -4.41 -8.50 6.91
CA ALA A 152 -3.22 -8.11 6.17
C ALA A 152 -3.20 -8.83 4.82
N ILE A 153 -3.04 -8.09 3.74
CA ILE A 153 -2.58 -8.69 2.49
C ILE A 153 -1.07 -8.84 2.61
N ALA A 154 -0.49 -9.92 2.08
CA ALA A 154 0.93 -9.93 1.79
C ALA A 154 1.23 -8.71 0.90
N GLY A 155 1.92 -7.71 1.45
CA GLY A 155 2.04 -6.40 0.80
C GLY A 155 2.57 -6.51 -0.63
N ALA A 156 2.07 -5.64 -1.50
CA ALA A 156 2.50 -5.58 -2.90
C ALA A 156 3.56 -4.49 -3.06
N TYR A 157 4.64 -4.78 -3.77
CA TYR A 157 5.62 -3.78 -4.15
C TYR A 157 5.04 -2.89 -5.24
N VAL A 158 5.06 -1.59 -5.01
CA VAL A 158 4.63 -0.57 -5.97
C VAL A 158 5.72 0.50 -6.10
N PRO A 159 5.78 1.29 -7.19
CA PRO A 159 6.66 2.45 -7.24
C PRO A 159 6.49 3.30 -5.99
N LEU A 160 7.61 3.72 -5.39
CA LEU A 160 7.62 4.57 -4.20
C LEU A 160 6.67 5.76 -4.37
N ASN A 161 5.83 6.03 -3.37
CA ASN A 161 4.98 7.22 -3.37
C ASN A 161 5.15 8.00 -2.05
N PRO A 162 6.06 8.99 -2.00
CA PRO A 162 6.39 9.69 -0.76
C PRO A 162 5.22 10.46 -0.11
N THR A 163 4.10 10.66 -0.81
CA THR A 163 2.90 11.34 -0.28
C THR A 163 1.82 10.37 0.17
N ALA A 164 2.01 9.06 -0.04
CA ALA A 164 1.06 8.03 0.37
C ALA A 164 1.08 7.79 1.89
N SER A 165 0.07 7.08 2.36
CA SER A 165 -0.06 6.63 3.75
C SER A 165 -0.33 5.12 3.87
N ASP A 166 -0.15 4.38 2.78
CA ASP A 166 -0.49 2.96 2.61
C ASP A 166 0.73 2.02 2.67
N GLY A 167 1.87 2.51 3.15
CA GLY A 167 3.16 1.81 3.19
C GLY A 167 4.06 2.11 2.00
N SER A 168 3.49 2.51 0.85
CA SER A 168 4.26 2.82 -0.36
C SER A 168 5.14 4.07 -0.24
N GLN A 169 4.98 4.86 0.83
CA GLN A 169 5.83 6.02 1.12
C GLN A 169 7.21 5.66 1.69
N THR A 170 7.42 4.42 2.08
CA THR A 170 8.70 3.94 2.62
C THR A 170 9.42 3.10 1.57
N ALA A 171 10.65 3.45 1.21
CA ALA A 171 11.47 2.67 0.29
C ALA A 171 11.90 1.35 0.96
N VAL A 172 11.60 0.23 0.32
CA VAL A 172 11.85 -1.13 0.84
C VAL A 172 12.68 -2.01 -0.11
N GLY A 173 12.97 -1.53 -1.31
CA GLY A 173 13.69 -2.30 -2.31
C GLY A 173 13.73 -1.62 -3.67
N ILE A 174 14.36 -2.28 -4.63
CA ILE A 174 14.52 -1.80 -6.00
C ILE A 174 14.09 -2.90 -6.97
N ALA A 175 13.32 -2.56 -7.99
CA ALA A 175 12.93 -3.50 -9.03
C ALA A 175 14.17 -4.01 -9.78
N PHE A 176 14.42 -5.32 -9.74
CA PHE A 176 15.56 -5.90 -10.44
C PHE A 176 15.36 -5.91 -11.95
N GLY A 177 14.16 -6.27 -12.40
CA GLY A 177 13.83 -6.45 -13.81
C GLY A 177 12.54 -5.72 -14.19
N PHE A 178 12.30 -5.62 -15.49
CA PHE A 178 11.03 -5.12 -16.00
C PHE A 178 9.89 -6.07 -15.60
N THR A 179 8.82 -5.51 -15.05
CA THR A 179 7.62 -6.24 -14.66
C THR A 179 6.38 -5.48 -15.13
N ASP A 180 5.56 -6.12 -15.97
CA ASP A 180 4.29 -5.56 -16.44
C ASP A 180 3.14 -6.09 -15.57
N ALA A 181 2.69 -5.26 -14.63
CA ALA A 181 1.59 -5.54 -13.70
C ALA A 181 0.31 -4.78 -14.13
N THR A 182 0.17 -4.40 -15.40
CA THR A 182 -0.93 -3.51 -15.81
C THR A 182 -2.33 -4.07 -15.58
N LEU A 183 -2.51 -5.39 -15.70
CA LEU A 183 -3.81 -6.05 -15.60
C LEU A 183 -4.09 -6.64 -14.22
N ASN A 184 -3.05 -7.02 -13.49
CA ASN A 184 -3.14 -7.72 -12.21
C ASN A 184 -1.79 -7.70 -11.51
N ASP A 185 -1.83 -8.03 -10.22
CA ASP A 185 -0.63 -8.32 -9.45
C ASP A 185 0.14 -9.48 -10.09
N VAL A 186 1.46 -9.33 -10.21
CA VAL A 186 2.35 -10.31 -10.84
C VAL A 186 3.61 -10.51 -10.02
N PRO A 187 4.21 -11.71 -10.01
CA PRO A 187 5.49 -11.91 -9.35
C PRO A 187 6.60 -11.15 -10.10
N GLY A 188 7.46 -10.49 -9.34
CA GLY A 188 8.65 -9.79 -9.82
C GLY A 188 9.85 -10.05 -8.92
N THR A 189 11.06 -9.83 -9.44
CA THR A 189 12.29 -9.91 -8.65
C THR A 189 12.62 -8.54 -8.08
N VAL A 190 12.82 -8.47 -6.77
CA VAL A 190 13.13 -7.23 -6.05
C VAL A 190 14.47 -7.39 -5.35
N VAL A 191 15.33 -6.38 -5.46
CA VAL A 191 16.53 -6.24 -4.66
C VAL A 191 16.11 -5.68 -3.30
N THR A 192 16.28 -6.46 -2.25
CA THR A 192 15.71 -6.17 -0.91
C THR A 192 16.77 -5.87 0.15
N ARG A 193 18.02 -6.30 -0.04
CA ARG A 193 19.09 -6.13 0.96
C ARG A 193 20.50 -6.35 0.38
N GLU A 194 21.52 -6.03 1.17
CA GLU A 194 22.94 -6.43 0.98
C GLU A 194 23.50 -6.22 -0.44
N CYS A 195 23.36 -5.03 -1.01
CA CYS A 195 23.91 -4.70 -2.32
C CYS A 195 24.41 -3.25 -2.40
N GLU A 196 25.23 -2.98 -3.41
CA GLU A 196 25.63 -1.64 -3.79
C GLU A 196 25.05 -1.33 -5.18
N VAL A 197 24.50 -0.13 -5.34
CA VAL A 197 23.80 0.30 -6.56
C VAL A 197 24.33 1.65 -7.04
N ASN A 198 24.27 1.90 -8.35
CA ASN A 198 24.58 3.21 -8.92
C ASN A 198 23.38 4.14 -8.69
N GLY A 199 23.56 5.17 -7.84
CA GLY A 199 22.47 6.09 -7.51
C GLY A 199 21.90 6.85 -8.72
N SER A 200 22.71 7.02 -9.77
CA SER A 200 22.33 7.73 -10.99
C SER A 200 21.42 6.92 -11.93
N GLU A 201 21.33 5.61 -11.72
CA GLU A 201 20.49 4.70 -12.50
C GLU A 201 19.19 4.34 -11.78
N LEU A 202 18.97 4.88 -10.57
CA LEU A 202 17.74 4.68 -9.84
C LEU A 202 16.62 5.55 -10.40
N LEU A 203 15.45 4.95 -10.57
CA LEU A 203 14.23 5.63 -11.00
C LEU A 203 13.43 6.06 -9.78
N TRP A 204 13.32 7.38 -9.65
CA TRP A 204 12.58 8.05 -8.60
C TRP A 204 11.17 8.46 -9.08
N PRO A 205 10.21 8.62 -8.16
CA PRO A 205 8.88 9.10 -8.50
C PRO A 205 8.93 10.48 -9.14
N SER A 206 8.06 10.72 -10.15
CA SER A 206 7.97 12.02 -10.80
C SER A 206 7.65 13.12 -9.76
N GLY A 207 8.42 14.20 -9.78
CA GLY A 207 8.26 15.31 -8.84
C GLY A 207 8.81 15.07 -7.43
N ALA A 208 9.52 13.96 -7.18
CA ALA A 208 10.19 13.73 -5.90
C ALA A 208 11.20 14.85 -5.60
N THR A 209 11.09 15.44 -4.41
CA THR A 209 12.01 16.48 -3.94
C THR A 209 13.35 15.87 -3.52
N ALA A 210 14.42 16.69 -3.51
CA ALA A 210 15.73 16.25 -3.03
C ALA A 210 15.68 15.71 -1.58
N ALA A 211 14.82 16.27 -0.73
CA ALA A 211 14.61 15.80 0.64
C ALA A 211 13.95 14.41 0.69
N GLN A 212 12.94 14.17 -0.17
CA GLN A 212 12.29 12.86 -0.27
C GLN A 212 13.24 11.79 -0.83
N ILE A 213 14.04 12.13 -1.84
CA ILE A 213 15.08 11.24 -2.37
C ILE A 213 16.10 10.91 -1.29
N ALA A 214 16.60 11.90 -0.55
CA ALA A 214 17.55 11.67 0.54
C ALA A 214 16.98 10.77 1.65
N ALA A 215 15.71 10.98 2.03
CA ALA A 215 15.02 10.15 3.01
C ALA A 215 14.86 8.69 2.53
N ALA A 216 14.45 8.50 1.28
CA ALA A 216 14.31 7.17 0.69
C ALA A 216 15.66 6.45 0.52
N THR A 217 16.73 7.16 0.14
CA THR A 217 18.09 6.61 0.11
C THR A 217 18.55 6.17 1.50
N ALA A 218 18.22 6.92 2.55
CA ALA A 218 18.53 6.52 3.92
C ALA A 218 17.75 5.25 4.34
N GLN A 219 16.49 5.11 3.92
CA GLN A 219 15.69 3.91 4.14
C GLN A 219 16.30 2.68 3.43
N LEU A 220 16.72 2.83 2.17
CA LEU A 220 17.43 1.77 1.44
C LEU A 220 18.76 1.40 2.13
N THR A 221 19.51 2.40 2.61
CA THR A 221 20.77 2.18 3.34
C THR A 221 20.53 1.37 4.62
N ALA A 222 19.42 1.60 5.34
CA ALA A 222 19.06 0.83 6.52
C ALA A 222 18.77 -0.65 6.22
N LEU A 223 18.40 -0.98 4.97
CA LEU A 223 18.22 -2.34 4.47
C LEU A 223 19.52 -2.98 3.94
N GLY A 224 20.63 -2.24 3.96
CA GLY A 224 21.90 -2.65 3.38
C GLY A 224 21.98 -2.50 1.86
N ILE A 225 21.10 -1.69 1.26
CA ILE A 225 21.17 -1.27 -0.14
C ILE A 225 21.88 0.09 -0.18
N ILE A 226 23.15 0.09 -0.59
CA ILE A 226 24.02 1.27 -0.52
C ILE A 226 24.12 1.92 -1.89
N THR A 227 23.69 3.18 -2.01
CA THR A 227 23.90 3.98 -3.23
C THR A 227 25.35 4.46 -3.33
N ARG A 228 26.00 4.20 -4.46
CA ARG A 228 27.34 4.65 -4.85
C ARG A 228 27.28 5.84 -5.80
#